data_AF-A0A7X9B0X2-F1
#
_entry.id   AF-A0A7X9B0X2-F1
#
_cell.length_a   1.000
_cell.length_b   1.000
_cell.length_c   1.000
_cell.angle_alpha   90.00
_cell.angle_beta   90.00
_cell.angle_gamma   90.00
#
_symmetry.space_group_name_H-M   'P 1'
#
loop_
_entity.id
_entity.type
_entity.pdbx_description
1 polymer ?
#
loop_
_entity_poly.entity_id
_entity_poly.type
_entity_poly.pdbx_seq_one_letter_code
_entity_poly.pdbx_strand_id
1 'polypeptide(L)'
;MSSTNSFALILLGSILANNILLAKFLGMCSFIAISRSMRTAFGMGAAVTFVTFFTTLLNYAIYTGVLQHGSRFLPDVDLSHLSFLIFILVIAGFVQLVEMVLERFMPTLYFSLGIYLPLITVNCAILGVNLFMIDQGLIYDFGQTAVYALGSGLGFWLAICLMAGIRHRLREADIPQPLQGLGVAVIITGLMAMAFMGFTGTVN
;
A
#
# COMPACT_ATOMS: atom_id res chain seq x y z
N MET A 1 20.66 3.14 -16.52
CA MET A 1 20.22 4.17 -17.49
C MET A 1 19.10 4.95 -16.85
N SER A 2 19.14 6.24 -16.56
CA SER A 2 20.12 7.33 -16.56
C SER A 2 19.50 8.32 -15.56
N SER A 3 20.30 8.98 -14.72
CA SER A 3 19.87 10.06 -13.83
C SER A 3 18.89 11.02 -14.51
N THR A 4 17.90 11.55 -13.74
CA THR A 4 17.03 12.71 -14.07
C THR A 4 15.60 12.46 -14.57
N ASN A 5 15.01 11.27 -14.41
CA ASN A 5 13.61 11.03 -14.80
C ASN A 5 12.61 11.39 -13.69
N SER A 6 12.25 12.68 -13.65
CA SER A 6 11.07 13.34 -13.07
C SER A 6 10.33 12.62 -11.94
N PHE A 7 10.26 13.20 -10.73
CA PHE A 7 9.37 12.76 -9.64
C PHE A 7 7.95 12.39 -10.12
N ALA A 8 7.45 13.09 -11.14
CA ALA A 8 6.20 12.77 -11.81
C ALA A 8 6.16 11.37 -12.48
N LEU A 9 7.22 10.90 -13.12
CA LEU A 9 7.33 9.56 -13.70
C LEU A 9 7.34 8.47 -12.61
N ILE A 10 8.05 8.69 -11.51
CA ILE A 10 8.04 7.75 -10.36
C ILE A 10 6.63 7.68 -9.76
N LEU A 11 5.97 8.82 -9.61
CA LEU A 11 4.60 8.90 -9.09
C LEU A 11 3.60 8.26 -10.04
N LEU A 12 3.63 8.58 -11.33
CA LEU A 12 2.73 7.98 -12.32
C LEU A 12 2.98 6.48 -12.48
N GLY A 13 4.26 6.09 -12.49
CA GLY A 13 4.70 4.70 -12.57
C GLY A 13 4.24 3.87 -11.38
N SER A 14 4.37 4.39 -10.16
CA SER A 14 3.93 3.68 -8.94
C SER A 14 2.39 3.61 -8.81
N ILE A 15 1.66 4.63 -9.26
CA ILE A 15 0.18 4.63 -9.22
C ILE A 15 -0.41 3.68 -10.26
N LEU A 16 0.12 3.67 -11.49
CA LEU A 16 -0.50 3.00 -12.64
C LEU A 16 0.29 1.77 -13.12
N ALA A 17 1.54 1.93 -13.52
CA ALA A 17 2.31 0.87 -14.20
C ALA A 17 2.81 -0.24 -13.26
N ASN A 18 3.25 0.12 -12.05
CA ASN A 18 3.73 -0.78 -11.01
C ASN A 18 2.81 -0.76 -9.79
N ASN A 19 1.50 -0.68 -10.02
CA ASN A 19 0.52 -0.66 -8.94
C ASN A 19 0.67 -1.93 -8.07
N ILE A 20 1.00 -1.73 -6.79
CA ILE A 20 1.25 -2.82 -5.84
C ILE A 20 0.07 -3.79 -5.69
N LEU A 21 -1.15 -3.29 -5.87
CA LEU A 21 -2.34 -4.08 -5.65
C LEU A 21 -2.76 -4.90 -6.88
N LEU A 22 -2.68 -4.31 -8.07
CA LEU A 22 -3.17 -4.93 -9.30
C LEU A 22 -2.07 -5.54 -10.18
N ALA A 23 -0.83 -5.05 -10.08
CA ALA A 23 0.31 -5.58 -10.82
C ALA A 23 1.17 -6.54 -9.97
N LYS A 24 1.28 -6.29 -8.66
CA LYS A 24 2.04 -7.16 -7.73
C LYS A 24 1.15 -8.05 -6.85
N PHE A 25 -0.17 -7.85 -6.84
CA PHE A 25 -1.15 -8.63 -6.06
C PHE A 25 -0.97 -8.58 -4.53
N LEU A 26 -0.44 -7.47 -3.99
CA LEU A 26 -0.30 -7.26 -2.55
C LEU A 26 -1.45 -6.39 -2.02
N GLY A 27 -2.00 -6.74 -0.85
CA GLY A 27 -3.08 -6.00 -0.17
C GLY A 27 -4.50 -6.48 -0.49
N MET A 28 -4.63 -7.65 -1.11
CA MET A 28 -5.92 -8.19 -1.59
C MET A 28 -6.94 -8.43 -0.46
N CYS A 29 -6.48 -8.76 0.75
CA CYS A 29 -7.32 -9.10 1.89
C CYS A 29 -8.24 -7.93 2.28
N SER A 30 -7.65 -6.75 2.52
CA SER A 30 -8.38 -5.55 2.90
C SER A 30 -9.15 -4.96 1.72
N PHE A 31 -8.60 -5.07 0.50
CA PHE A 31 -9.24 -4.65 -0.74
C PHE A 31 -10.58 -5.36 -1.00
N ILE A 32 -10.62 -6.68 -0.89
CA ILE A 32 -11.84 -7.46 -1.12
C ILE A 32 -12.85 -7.27 0.03
N ALA A 33 -12.36 -7.21 1.27
CA ALA A 33 -13.22 -7.11 2.46
C ALA A 33 -13.95 -5.76 2.57
N ILE A 34 -13.24 -4.63 2.33
CA ILE A 34 -13.71 -3.28 2.68
C ILE A 34 -14.33 -2.54 1.48
N SER A 35 -14.22 -3.09 0.26
CA SER A 35 -14.78 -2.53 -0.98
C SER A 35 -16.31 -2.57 -1.08
N ARG A 36 -17.04 -3.03 -0.06
CA ARG A 36 -18.50 -3.11 -0.12
C ARG A 36 -19.18 -1.74 -0.08
N SER A 37 -18.56 -0.74 0.54
CA SER A 37 -19.12 0.61 0.65
C SER A 37 -18.09 1.65 0.21
N MET A 38 -18.54 2.66 -0.54
CA MET A 38 -17.64 3.70 -1.03
C MET A 38 -17.03 4.52 0.11
N ARG A 39 -17.82 4.82 1.15
CA ARG A 39 -17.38 5.61 2.31
C ARG A 39 -16.27 4.89 3.10
N THR A 40 -16.43 3.59 3.35
CA THR A 40 -15.40 2.81 4.06
C THR A 40 -14.16 2.58 3.19
N ALA A 41 -14.33 2.31 1.90
CA ALA A 41 -13.23 2.13 0.96
C ALA A 41 -12.35 3.39 0.86
N PHE A 42 -12.98 4.58 0.79
CA PHE A 42 -12.27 5.85 0.74
C PHE A 42 -11.48 6.11 2.04
N GLY A 43 -12.11 5.89 3.20
CA GLY A 43 -11.44 6.05 4.49
C GLY A 43 -10.26 5.09 4.67
N MET A 44 -10.43 3.83 4.25
CA MET A 44 -9.36 2.83 4.30
C MET A 44 -8.20 3.18 3.35
N GLY A 45 -8.49 3.61 2.12
CA GLY A 45 -7.46 4.01 1.16
C GLY A 45 -6.62 5.19 1.66
N ALA A 46 -7.26 6.20 2.25
CA ALA A 46 -6.58 7.33 2.88
C ALA A 46 -5.69 6.88 4.06
N ALA A 47 -6.22 6.04 4.96
CA ALA A 47 -5.48 5.54 6.11
C ALA A 47 -4.25 4.70 5.69
N VAL A 48 -4.41 3.80 4.71
CA VAL A 48 -3.29 3.01 4.18
C VAL A 48 -2.25 3.92 3.54
N THR A 49 -2.65 4.90 2.73
CA THR A 49 -1.72 5.86 2.10
C THR A 49 -0.89 6.60 3.15
N PHE A 50 -1.54 7.08 4.21
CA PHE A 50 -0.89 7.77 5.33
C PHE A 50 0.11 6.85 6.03
N VAL A 51 -0.31 5.65 6.44
CA VAL A 51 0.57 4.70 7.13
C VAL A 51 1.73 4.28 6.25
N THR A 52 1.50 3.95 4.98
CA THR A 52 2.57 3.59 4.03
C THR A 52 3.60 4.71 3.92
N PHE A 53 3.16 5.97 3.75
CA PHE A 53 4.07 7.09 3.61
C PHE A 53 5.02 7.24 4.81
N PHE A 54 4.47 7.31 6.03
CA PHE A 54 5.29 7.52 7.23
C PHE A 54 6.13 6.30 7.59
N THR A 55 5.58 5.09 7.47
CA THR A 55 6.34 3.87 7.78
C THR A 55 7.50 3.66 6.82
N THR A 56 7.33 3.96 5.52
CA THR A 56 8.42 3.89 4.55
C THR A 56 9.50 4.93 4.82
N LEU A 57 9.13 6.14 5.26
CA LEU A 57 10.11 7.16 5.64
C LEU A 57 10.93 6.76 6.87
N LEU A 58 10.27 6.20 7.89
CA LEU A 58 10.90 5.71 9.10
C LEU A 58 11.81 4.51 8.80
N ASN A 59 11.32 3.54 8.01
CA ASN A 59 12.09 2.37 7.64
C ASN A 59 13.27 2.71 6.74
N TYR A 60 13.16 3.73 5.88
CA TYR A 60 14.30 4.26 5.13
C TYR A 60 15.39 4.77 6.08
N ALA A 61 15.03 5.62 7.04
CA ALA A 61 15.98 6.17 8.00
C ALA A 61 16.66 5.06 8.84
N ILE A 62 15.88 4.06 9.27
CA ILE A 62 16.38 2.90 10.02
C ILE A 62 17.31 2.06 9.14
N TYR A 63 16.93 1.80 7.89
CA TYR A 63 17.72 1.01 6.96
C TYR A 63 19.09 1.65 6.67
N THR A 64 19.09 2.93 6.31
CA THR A 64 20.33 3.70 6.05
C THR A 64 21.18 3.94 7.30
N GLY A 65 20.53 4.04 8.47
CA GLY A 65 21.21 4.39 9.72
C GLY A 65 21.77 3.20 10.49
N VAL A 66 21.15 2.02 10.39
CA VAL A 66 21.42 0.88 11.30
C VAL A 66 21.66 -0.43 10.55
N LEU A 67 20.90 -0.74 9.49
CA LEU A 67 20.89 -2.10 8.90
C LEU A 67 21.87 -2.29 7.72
N GLN A 68 22.26 -1.21 7.04
CA GLN A 68 23.18 -1.30 5.91
C GLN A 68 24.61 -1.71 6.38
N HIS A 69 25.29 -2.54 5.60
CA HIS A 69 26.71 -2.88 5.83
C HIS A 69 27.55 -1.60 5.89
N GLY A 70 28.27 -1.38 6.99
CA GLY A 70 28.99 -0.12 7.23
C GLY A 70 28.15 1.02 7.82
N SER A 71 27.02 0.73 8.49
CA SER A 71 26.22 1.74 9.16
C SER A 71 27.04 2.51 10.20
N ARG A 72 26.68 3.78 10.44
CA ARG A 72 27.41 4.69 11.34
C ARG A 72 27.52 4.17 12.79
N PHE A 73 26.68 3.20 13.16
CA PHE A 73 26.63 2.64 14.50
C PHE A 73 27.20 1.22 14.61
N LEU A 74 27.05 0.36 13.59
CA LEU A 74 27.59 -1.01 13.57
C LEU A 74 28.27 -1.31 12.21
N PRO A 75 29.59 -1.07 12.09
CA PRO A 75 30.31 -1.26 10.82
C PRO A 75 30.62 -2.73 10.48
N ASP A 76 30.65 -3.65 11.46
CA ASP A 76 31.15 -5.03 11.28
C ASP A 76 30.06 -6.12 11.16
N VAL A 77 28.77 -5.77 11.16
CA VAL A 77 27.68 -6.77 11.18
C VAL A 77 26.65 -6.51 10.07
N ASP A 78 26.42 -7.55 9.26
CA ASP A 78 25.38 -7.59 8.23
C ASP A 78 24.00 -7.89 8.84
N LEU A 79 23.21 -6.86 9.11
CA LEU A 79 21.84 -7.02 9.63
C LEU A 79 20.77 -7.01 8.53
N SER A 80 21.16 -7.06 7.26
CA SER A 80 20.23 -7.03 6.12
C SER A 80 19.16 -8.13 6.19
N HIS A 81 19.48 -9.30 6.72
CA HIS A 81 18.54 -10.41 6.91
C HIS A 81 17.41 -10.12 7.92
N LEU A 82 17.60 -9.16 8.84
CA LEU A 82 16.62 -8.78 9.86
C LEU A 82 15.64 -7.70 9.38
N SER A 83 15.84 -7.15 8.17
CA SER A 83 15.05 -6.06 7.60
C SER A 83 13.54 -6.33 7.65
N PHE A 84 13.11 -7.53 7.25
CA PHE A 84 11.70 -7.93 7.30
C PHE A 84 11.09 -7.79 8.69
N LEU A 85 11.80 -8.28 9.71
CA LEU A 85 11.32 -8.32 11.09
C LEU A 85 11.24 -6.90 11.66
N ILE A 86 12.25 -6.08 11.37
CA ILE A 86 12.31 -4.68 11.80
C ILE A 86 11.20 -3.85 11.15
N PHE A 87 10.93 -4.02 9.85
CA PHE A 87 9.86 -3.27 9.18
C PHE A 87 8.48 -3.61 9.73
N ILE A 88 8.20 -4.89 10.01
CA ILE A 88 6.94 -5.29 10.63
C ILE A 88 6.80 -4.64 12.01
N LEU A 89 7.85 -4.61 12.82
CA LEU A 89 7.84 -3.98 14.15
C LEU A 89 7.56 -2.47 14.07
N VAL A 90 8.20 -1.77 13.14
CA VAL A 90 8.01 -0.33 12.92
C VAL A 90 6.58 -0.04 12.45
N ILE A 91 6.07 -0.84 11.50
CA ILE A 91 4.69 -0.71 11.02
C ILE A 91 3.70 -0.95 12.17
N ALA A 92 3.88 -2.02 12.96
CA ALA A 92 3.02 -2.34 14.08
C ALA A 92 3.02 -1.21 15.12
N GLY A 93 4.19 -0.70 15.51
CA GLY A 93 4.31 0.41 16.46
C GLY A 93 3.66 1.69 15.94
N PHE A 94 3.85 2.02 14.65
CA PHE A 94 3.26 3.23 14.06
C PHE A 94 1.74 3.12 13.94
N VAL A 95 1.21 1.97 13.49
CA VAL A 95 -0.24 1.77 13.37
C VAL A 95 -0.90 1.79 14.74
N GLN A 96 -0.26 1.26 15.79
CA GLN A 96 -0.77 1.36 17.16
C GLN A 96 -0.89 2.82 17.61
N LEU A 97 0.09 3.66 17.26
CA LEU A 97 0.02 5.10 17.50
C LEU A 97 -1.16 5.73 16.75
N VAL A 98 -1.32 5.40 15.46
CA VAL A 98 -2.42 5.89 14.64
C VAL A 98 -3.78 5.45 15.18
N GLU A 99 -3.90 4.24 15.73
CA GLU A 99 -5.12 3.75 16.36
C GLU A 99 -5.53 4.64 17.55
N MET A 100 -4.60 4.92 18.47
CA MET A 100 -4.85 5.81 19.62
C MET A 100 -5.24 7.24 19.17
N VAL A 101 -4.63 7.74 18.09
CA VAL A 101 -4.95 9.07 17.53
C VAL A 101 -6.35 9.07 16.90
N LEU A 102 -6.70 8.04 16.12
CA LEU A 102 -8.01 7.95 15.45
C LEU A 102 -9.15 7.82 16.45
N GLU A 103 -8.97 7.04 17.53
CA GLU A 103 -9.95 6.94 18.61
C GLU A 103 -10.25 8.31 19.24
N ARG A 104 -9.22 9.15 19.40
CA ARG A 104 -9.37 10.46 20.04
C ARG A 104 -9.95 11.53 19.11
N PHE A 105 -9.51 11.59 17.85
CA PHE A 105 -9.85 12.70 16.95
C PHE A 105 -11.00 12.38 15.99
N MET A 106 -11.19 11.12 15.58
CA MET A 106 -12.13 10.72 14.51
C MET A 106 -12.96 9.48 14.88
N PRO A 107 -13.80 9.56 15.93
CA PRO A 107 -14.55 8.41 16.44
C PRO A 107 -15.46 7.77 15.37
N THR A 108 -16.03 8.56 14.46
CA THR A 108 -16.88 8.05 13.36
C THR A 108 -16.15 7.08 12.43
N LEU A 109 -14.86 7.34 12.17
CA LEU A 109 -14.04 6.50 11.31
C LEU A 109 -13.58 5.25 12.08
N TYR A 110 -13.24 5.42 13.36
CA TYR A 110 -12.92 4.31 14.26
C TYR A 110 -14.07 3.30 14.38
N PHE A 111 -15.32 3.75 14.58
CA PHE A 111 -16.47 2.83 14.61
C PHE A 111 -16.75 2.15 13.26
N SER A 112 -16.40 2.80 12.14
CA SER A 112 -16.60 2.23 10.80
C SER A 112 -15.50 1.25 10.39
N LEU A 113 -14.27 1.44 10.89
CA LEU A 113 -13.08 0.65 10.52
C LEU A 113 -12.56 -0.22 11.68
N GLY A 114 -13.14 -0.18 12.88
CA GLY A 114 -12.53 -0.68 14.12
C GLY A 114 -11.94 -2.08 14.06
N ILE A 115 -12.66 -3.05 13.49
CA ILE A 115 -12.18 -4.44 13.31
C ILE A 115 -11.05 -4.53 12.27
N TYR A 116 -10.98 -3.57 11.34
CA TYR A 116 -10.02 -3.50 10.26
C TYR A 116 -8.77 -2.64 10.57
N LEU A 117 -8.72 -1.91 11.69
CA LEU A 117 -7.53 -1.17 12.09
C LEU A 117 -6.32 -2.10 12.30
N PRO A 118 -6.45 -3.24 13.03
CA PRO A 118 -5.37 -4.23 13.11
C PRO A 118 -4.98 -4.82 11.76
N LEU A 119 -5.91 -4.88 10.79
CA LEU A 119 -5.63 -5.39 9.45
C LEU A 119 -4.70 -4.47 8.64
N ILE A 120 -4.52 -3.21 9.07
CA ILE A 120 -3.51 -2.30 8.51
C ILE A 120 -2.09 -2.79 8.85
N THR A 121 -1.86 -3.28 10.07
CA THR A 121 -0.52 -3.73 10.52
C THR A 121 0.03 -4.87 9.66
N VAL A 122 -0.84 -5.82 9.30
CA VAL A 122 -0.53 -7.02 8.51
C VAL A 122 -0.85 -6.83 7.03
N ASN A 123 -1.07 -5.59 6.58
CA ASN A 123 -1.35 -5.33 5.18
C ASN A 123 -0.10 -5.55 4.34
N CYS A 124 -0.14 -6.59 3.50
CA CYS A 124 0.98 -6.96 2.65
C CYS A 124 1.36 -5.86 1.65
N ALA A 125 0.46 -4.96 1.24
CA ALA A 125 0.83 -3.81 0.42
C ALA A 125 1.80 -2.87 1.14
N ILE A 126 1.57 -2.61 2.43
CA ILE A 126 2.43 -1.72 3.23
C ILE A 126 3.81 -2.35 3.39
N LEU A 127 3.87 -3.62 3.78
CA LEU A 127 5.13 -4.34 3.91
C LEU A 127 5.89 -4.41 2.56
N GLY A 128 5.18 -4.67 1.46
CA GLY A 128 5.76 -4.74 0.13
C GLY A 128 6.41 -3.43 -0.33
N VAL A 129 5.77 -2.28 -0.07
CA VAL A 129 6.36 -0.95 -0.39
C VAL A 129 7.69 -0.77 0.33
N ASN A 130 7.71 -1.10 1.63
CA ASN A 130 8.90 -0.99 2.46
C ASN A 130 10.03 -1.92 2.00
N LEU A 131 9.67 -3.12 1.51
CA LEU A 131 10.66 -4.09 1.01
C LEU A 131 11.18 -3.73 -0.39
N PHE A 132 10.30 -3.33 -1.31
CA PHE A 132 10.68 -2.96 -2.67
C PHE A 132 11.54 -1.69 -2.73
N MET A 133 11.46 -0.84 -1.71
CA MET A 133 12.40 0.27 -1.50
C MET A 133 13.86 -0.21 -1.47
N ILE A 134 14.11 -1.44 -0.99
CA ILE A 134 15.47 -1.99 -0.81
C ILE A 134 15.84 -2.93 -1.95
N ASP A 135 14.92 -3.82 -2.33
CA ASP A 135 15.18 -4.88 -3.29
C ASP A 135 15.41 -4.36 -4.73
N GLN A 136 14.81 -3.22 -5.09
CA GLN A 136 14.99 -2.68 -6.44
C GLN A 136 16.37 -2.08 -6.70
N GLY A 137 17.31 -2.07 -5.73
CA GLY A 137 18.68 -1.57 -5.95
C GLY A 137 18.78 -0.08 -6.26
N LEU A 138 17.64 0.63 -6.26
CA LEU A 138 17.59 2.08 -6.28
C LEU A 138 17.62 2.54 -4.82
N ILE A 139 18.79 2.95 -4.35
CA ILE A 139 18.86 3.87 -3.20
C ILE A 139 18.22 5.15 -3.71
N TYR A 140 16.90 5.22 -3.61
CA TYR A 140 16.15 6.43 -3.83
C TYR A 140 16.65 7.45 -2.80
N ASP A 141 16.96 8.65 -3.29
CA ASP A 141 17.15 9.79 -2.39
C ASP A 141 15.91 9.92 -1.49
N PHE A 142 16.05 10.48 -0.30
CA PHE A 142 14.97 10.60 0.68
C PHE A 142 13.68 11.17 0.04
N GLY A 143 13.83 12.15 -0.85
CA GLY A 143 12.72 12.73 -1.62
C GLY A 143 12.07 11.77 -2.62
N GLN A 144 12.84 10.91 -3.27
CA GLN A 144 12.31 9.93 -4.22
C GLN A 144 11.57 8.79 -3.49
N THR A 145 12.09 8.35 -2.33
CA THR A 145 11.43 7.36 -1.47
C THR A 145 10.08 7.88 -0.98
N ALA A 146 10.03 9.14 -0.55
CA ALA A 146 8.79 9.81 -0.14
C ALA A 146 7.76 9.83 -1.28
N VAL A 147 8.17 10.19 -2.49
CA VAL A 147 7.29 10.21 -3.67
C VAL A 147 6.84 8.81 -4.07
N TYR A 148 7.72 7.81 -4.01
CA TYR A 148 7.37 6.41 -4.27
C TYR A 148 6.36 5.87 -3.26
N ALA A 149 6.54 6.15 -1.97
CA ALA A 149 5.62 5.72 -0.92
C ALA A 149 4.25 6.39 -1.07
N LEU A 150 4.22 7.69 -1.38
CA LEU A 150 2.97 8.41 -1.68
C LEU A 150 2.28 7.83 -2.93
N GLY A 151 3.01 7.66 -4.03
CA GLY A 151 2.45 7.12 -5.27
C GLY A 151 1.91 5.71 -5.09
N SER A 152 2.62 4.87 -4.33
CA SER A 152 2.19 3.52 -3.98
C SER A 152 0.90 3.50 -3.13
N GLY A 153 0.82 4.35 -2.11
CA GLY A 153 -0.38 4.49 -1.28
C GLY A 153 -1.57 5.04 -2.08
N LEU A 154 -1.34 6.06 -2.91
CA LEU A 154 -2.36 6.61 -3.82
C LEU A 154 -2.83 5.58 -4.84
N GLY A 155 -1.92 4.72 -5.33
CA GLY A 155 -2.26 3.59 -6.21
C GLY A 155 -3.19 2.58 -5.53
N PHE A 156 -2.94 2.26 -4.26
CA PHE A 156 -3.86 1.44 -3.44
C PHE A 156 -5.22 2.13 -3.28
N TRP A 157 -5.21 3.42 -2.95
CA TRP A 157 -6.44 4.20 -2.72
C TRP A 157 -7.29 4.28 -4.00
N LEU A 158 -6.66 4.57 -5.13
CA LEU A 158 -7.34 4.58 -6.43
C LEU A 158 -7.96 3.23 -6.75
N ALA A 159 -7.21 2.14 -6.56
CA ALA A 159 -7.71 0.79 -6.81
C ALA A 159 -8.93 0.45 -5.93
N ILE A 160 -8.87 0.69 -4.62
CA ILE A 160 -9.98 0.35 -3.72
C ILE A 160 -11.22 1.20 -3.98
N CYS A 161 -11.04 2.47 -4.37
CA CYS A 161 -12.15 3.33 -4.78
C CYS A 161 -12.80 2.86 -6.08
N LEU A 162 -12.02 2.46 -7.09
CA LEU A 162 -12.55 1.88 -8.33
C LEU A 162 -13.35 0.61 -8.04
N MET A 163 -12.80 -0.29 -7.22
CA MET A 163 -13.47 -1.52 -6.84
C MET A 163 -14.80 -1.24 -6.12
N ALA A 164 -14.81 -0.32 -5.17
CA ALA A 164 -16.02 0.06 -4.45
C ALA A 164 -17.06 0.69 -5.38
N GLY A 165 -16.63 1.51 -6.36
CA GLY A 165 -17.51 2.08 -7.39
C GLY A 165 -18.14 1.02 -8.28
N ILE A 166 -17.36 0.07 -8.80
CA ILE A 166 -17.86 -1.04 -9.62
C ILE A 166 -18.84 -1.89 -8.80
N ARG A 167 -18.49 -2.24 -7.56
CA ARG A 167 -19.36 -3.01 -6.67
C ARG A 167 -20.65 -2.27 -6.32
N HIS A 168 -20.61 -0.94 -6.19
CA HIS A 168 -21.80 -0.14 -5.93
C HIS A 168 -22.77 -0.20 -7.11
N ARG A 169 -22.27 -0.02 -8.34
CA ARG A 169 -23.05 -0.17 -9.58
C ARG A 169 -23.64 -1.58 -9.72
N LEU A 170 -22.85 -2.60 -9.41
CA LEU A 170 -23.26 -3.99 -9.63
C LEU A 170 -24.33 -4.48 -8.63
N ARG A 171 -24.59 -3.75 -7.54
CA ARG A 171 -25.70 -4.07 -6.63
C ARG A 171 -27.08 -3.91 -7.29
N GLU A 172 -27.17 -3.06 -8.30
CA GLU A 172 -28.40 -2.83 -9.07
C GLU A 172 -28.55 -3.82 -10.23
N ALA A 173 -27.53 -4.63 -10.52
CA ALA A 173 -27.53 -5.60 -11.61
C ALA A 173 -28.03 -6.97 -11.15
N ASP A 174 -28.69 -7.70 -12.04
CA ASP A 174 -29.15 -9.07 -11.80
C ASP A 174 -27.99 -10.07 -11.85
N ILE A 175 -27.30 -10.22 -10.71
CA ILE A 175 -26.25 -11.21 -10.53
C ILE A 175 -26.86 -12.53 -10.02
N PRO A 176 -26.54 -13.68 -10.62
CA PRO A 176 -26.97 -14.99 -10.10
C PRO A 176 -26.52 -15.17 -8.64
N GLN A 177 -27.45 -15.61 -7.79
CA GLN A 177 -27.27 -15.78 -6.35
C GLN A 177 -25.94 -16.47 -5.92
N PRO A 178 -25.47 -17.56 -6.56
CA PRO A 178 -24.22 -18.22 -6.13
C PRO A 178 -22.95 -17.39 -6.34
N LEU A 179 -22.99 -16.37 -7.20
CA LEU A 179 -21.83 -15.53 -7.51
C LEU A 179 -21.76 -14.25 -6.66
N GLN A 180 -22.82 -13.93 -5.92
CA GLN A 180 -22.91 -12.71 -5.14
C GLN A 180 -21.84 -12.68 -4.02
N GLY A 181 -21.30 -11.48 -3.75
CA GLY A 181 -20.32 -11.30 -2.68
C GLY A 181 -18.87 -11.51 -3.13
N LEU A 182 -18.27 -12.66 -2.76
CA LEU A 182 -16.84 -12.92 -2.96
C LEU A 182 -16.51 -13.33 -4.41
N GLY A 183 -17.32 -14.19 -5.03
CA GLY A 183 -17.07 -14.69 -6.38
C GLY A 183 -16.96 -13.56 -7.41
N VAL A 184 -17.97 -12.70 -7.45
CA VAL A 184 -17.97 -11.47 -8.26
C VAL A 184 -16.80 -10.55 -7.93
N ALA A 185 -16.43 -10.42 -6.66
CA ALA A 185 -15.31 -9.56 -6.28
C ALA A 185 -14.00 -10.04 -6.89
N VAL A 186 -13.73 -11.35 -6.87
CA VAL A 186 -12.53 -11.93 -7.47
C VAL A 186 -12.55 -11.75 -9.00
N ILE A 187 -13.69 -11.96 -9.65
CA ILE A 187 -13.85 -11.77 -11.11
C ILE A 187 -13.57 -10.31 -11.49
N ILE A 188 -14.18 -9.34 -10.80
CA ILE A 188 -13.93 -7.90 -11.03
C ILE A 188 -12.45 -7.59 -10.81
N THR A 189 -11.84 -8.15 -9.76
CA THR A 189 -10.43 -7.90 -9.47
C THR A 189 -9.52 -8.40 -10.59
N GLY A 190 -9.82 -9.57 -11.17
CA GLY A 190 -9.11 -10.08 -12.35
C GLY A 190 -9.27 -9.20 -13.58
N LEU A 191 -10.50 -8.73 -13.86
CA LEU A 191 -10.78 -7.79 -14.95
C LEU A 191 -10.03 -6.46 -14.76
N MET A 192 -10.02 -5.93 -13.53
CA MET A 192 -9.26 -4.74 -13.18
C MET A 192 -7.76 -4.94 -13.35
N ALA A 193 -7.22 -6.09 -12.92
CA ALA A 193 -5.81 -6.41 -13.08
C ALA A 193 -5.40 -6.46 -14.56
N MET A 194 -6.21 -7.07 -15.42
CA MET A 194 -5.98 -7.08 -16.88
C MET A 194 -6.00 -5.67 -17.47
N ALA A 195 -6.94 -4.81 -17.04
CA ALA A 195 -6.99 -3.42 -17.49
C ALA A 195 -5.74 -2.62 -17.04
N PHE A 196 -5.26 -2.86 -15.82
CA PHE A 196 -4.06 -2.18 -15.30
C PHE A 196 -2.76 -2.68 -15.92
N MET A 197 -2.68 -3.96 -16.30
CA MET A 197 -1.53 -4.50 -17.04
C MET A 197 -1.31 -3.76 -18.37
N GLY A 198 -2.35 -3.19 -18.99
CA GLY A 198 -2.21 -2.36 -20.20
C GLY A 198 -1.32 -1.12 -20.00
N PHE A 199 -1.19 -0.61 -18.77
CA PHE A 199 -0.36 0.57 -18.46
C PHE A 199 1.11 0.22 -18.19
N THR A 200 1.45 -1.05 -17.99
CA THR A 200 2.82 -1.49 -17.66
C THR A 200 3.85 -1.10 -18.73
N GLY A 201 3.44 -1.00 -20.00
CA GLY A 201 4.32 -0.59 -21.11
C GLY A 201 4.46 0.93 -21.30
N THR A 202 3.75 1.76 -20.53
CA THR A 202 3.72 3.23 -20.74
C THR A 202 4.82 3.99 -20.00
N VAL A 203 5.58 3.33 -19.12
CA VAL A 203 6.53 3.98 -18.18
C VAL A 203 7.94 3.39 -18.27
N ASN A 204 8.31 2.84 -19.43
CA ASN A 204 9.67 2.35 -19.72
C ASN A 204 10.55 3.44 -20.33
#